data_AF-A0A2N1MGG8-F1
#
_entry.id   AF-A0A2N1MGG8-F1
#
_cell.length_a   1.000
_cell.length_b   1.000
_cell.length_c   1.000
_cell.angle_alpha   90.00
_cell.angle_beta   90.00
_cell.angle_gamma   90.00
#
_symmetry.space_group_name_H-M   'P 1'
#
loop_
_entity.id
_entity.type
_entity.pdbx_description
1 polymer ?
#
loop_
_entity_poly.entity_id
_entity_poly.type
_entity_poly.pdbx_seq_one_letter_code
_entity_poly.pdbx_strand_id
1 'polypeptide(L)'
;MLHKKVKKKVFLTDAQKYELCLYANNNKRTRAQYADWVEQKWGVRVDETTITRILQNKDKRLSTEVIHPEQKRHRPVTFPELELALKEFVLCYQHRAILSDAILIEKAKLLASGLGIPENVLQFSSGWLQ
;
A
#
# COMPACT_ATOMS: atom_id res chain seq x y z
N MET A 1 -33.99 -16.98 -4.67
CA MET A 1 -33.07 -15.82 -4.56
C MET A 1 -31.66 -16.34 -4.27
N LEU A 2 -30.73 -16.20 -5.22
CA LEU A 2 -29.34 -16.63 -5.06
C LEU A 2 -28.62 -15.69 -4.09
N HIS A 3 -28.24 -16.21 -2.92
CA HIS A 3 -27.36 -15.49 -1.99
C HIS A 3 -25.97 -15.39 -2.64
N LYS A 4 -25.62 -14.21 -3.15
CA LYS A 4 -24.25 -13.90 -3.59
C LYS A 4 -23.36 -13.92 -2.34
N LYS A 5 -22.65 -15.03 -2.11
CA LYS A 5 -21.58 -15.10 -1.10
C LYS A 5 -20.61 -13.96 -1.36
N VAL A 6 -20.49 -13.03 -0.42
CA VAL A 6 -19.52 -11.92 -0.51
C VAL A 6 -18.12 -12.55 -0.52
N LYS A 7 -17.46 -12.53 -1.68
CA LYS A 7 -16.08 -13.01 -1.78
C LYS A 7 -15.19 -12.11 -0.91
N LYS A 8 -14.50 -12.72 0.06
CA LYS A 8 -13.52 -12.02 0.89
C LYS A 8 -12.45 -11.42 -0.02
N LYS A 9 -12.28 -10.10 0.05
CA LYS A 9 -11.30 -9.40 -0.78
C LYS A 9 -9.90 -9.75 -0.30
N VAL A 10 -9.13 -10.36 -1.18
CA VAL A 10 -7.76 -10.82 -0.93
C VAL A 10 -6.77 -9.76 -1.43
N PHE A 11 -5.67 -9.59 -0.69
CA PHE A 11 -4.57 -8.72 -1.09
C PHE A 11 -3.25 -9.47 -0.99
N LEU A 12 -2.50 -9.46 -2.10
CA LEU A 12 -1.12 -9.92 -2.12
C LEU A 12 -0.19 -8.85 -1.57
N THR A 13 0.88 -9.26 -0.90
CA THR A 13 1.98 -8.37 -0.49
C THR A 13 2.83 -7.97 -1.70
N ASP A 14 3.72 -7.00 -1.55
CA ASP A 14 4.62 -6.62 -2.64
C ASP A 14 5.63 -7.70 -2.96
N ALA A 15 6.13 -8.44 -1.97
CA ALA A 15 6.95 -9.62 -2.20
C ALA A 15 6.21 -10.68 -3.03
N GLN A 16 4.96 -10.98 -2.69
CA GLN A 16 4.13 -11.93 -3.45
C GLN A 16 3.87 -11.46 -4.88
N LYS A 17 3.59 -10.17 -5.10
CA LYS A 17 3.42 -9.60 -6.45
C LYS A 17 4.71 -9.68 -7.25
N TYR A 18 5.85 -9.37 -6.63
CA TYR A 18 7.17 -9.47 -7.25
C TYR A 18 7.48 -10.91 -7.66
N GLU A 19 7.32 -11.87 -6.75
CA GLU A 19 7.54 -13.29 -7.05
C GLU A 19 6.63 -13.82 -8.15
N LEU A 20 5.36 -13.40 -8.17
CA LEU A 20 4.45 -13.71 -9.28
C LEU A 20 4.97 -13.16 -10.61
N CYS A 21 5.46 -11.93 -10.64
CA CYS A 21 6.07 -11.33 -11.82
C CYS A 21 7.33 -12.08 -12.26
N LEU A 22 8.18 -12.49 -11.32
CA LEU A 22 9.40 -13.26 -11.59
C LEU A 22 9.06 -14.64 -12.17
N TYR A 23 8.09 -15.34 -11.56
CA TYR A 23 7.61 -16.62 -12.04
C TYR A 23 7.04 -16.51 -13.47
N ALA A 24 6.21 -15.50 -13.73
CA ALA A 24 5.64 -15.24 -15.05
C ALA A 24 6.67 -14.84 -16.11
N ASN A 25 7.82 -14.29 -15.69
CA ASN A 25 8.91 -13.95 -16.61
C ASN A 25 9.59 -15.20 -17.18
N ASN A 26 9.70 -16.24 -16.35
CA ASN A 26 10.37 -17.49 -16.70
C ASN A 26 9.39 -18.56 -17.22
N ASN A 27 8.08 -18.38 -17.02
CA ASN A 27 7.05 -19.38 -17.34
C ASN A 27 5.84 -18.73 -17.99
N LYS A 28 5.60 -18.98 -19.27
CA LYS A 28 4.37 -18.52 -19.94
C LYS A 28 3.19 -19.41 -19.55
N ARG A 29 2.19 -18.84 -18.86
CA ARG A 29 0.96 -19.52 -18.42
C ARG A 29 -0.29 -18.67 -18.70
N THR A 30 -1.46 -19.31 -18.63
CA THR A 30 -2.75 -18.63 -18.64
C THR A 30 -3.02 -17.92 -17.30
N ARG A 31 -4.02 -17.03 -17.24
CA ARG A 31 -4.35 -16.26 -16.04
C ARG A 31 -4.92 -17.15 -14.94
N ALA A 32 -5.78 -18.10 -15.31
CA ALA A 32 -6.24 -19.16 -14.42
C ALA A 32 -5.07 -19.96 -13.81
N GLN A 33 -4.09 -20.39 -14.63
CA GLN A 33 -2.92 -21.14 -14.15
C GLN A 33 -2.05 -20.34 -13.18
N TYR A 34 -1.89 -19.03 -13.39
CA TYR A 34 -1.20 -18.18 -12.41
C TYR A 34 -2.00 -18.07 -11.11
N ALA A 35 -3.33 -17.93 -11.17
CA ALA A 35 -4.16 -17.90 -9.97
C ALA A 35 -4.07 -19.21 -9.18
N ASP A 36 -4.04 -20.36 -9.87
CA ASP A 36 -3.85 -21.67 -9.25
C ASP A 36 -2.47 -21.77 -8.59
N TRP A 37 -1.42 -21.27 -9.24
CA TRP A 37 -0.06 -21.24 -8.68
C TRP A 37 0.02 -20.36 -7.41
N VAL A 38 -0.61 -19.19 -7.41
CA VAL A 38 -0.70 -18.30 -6.24
C VAL A 38 -1.40 -19.01 -5.07
N GLU A 39 -2.50 -19.72 -5.36
CA GLU A 39 -3.23 -20.47 -4.34
C GLU A 39 -2.43 -21.64 -3.79
N GLN A 40 -1.75 -22.41 -4.65
CA GLN A 40 -0.87 -23.51 -4.23
C GLN A 40 0.29 -23.02 -3.38
N LYS A 41 0.88 -21.88 -3.73
CA LYS A 41 2.08 -21.36 -3.05
C LYS A 41 1.77 -20.71 -1.71
N TRP A 42 0.67 -19.96 -1.61
CA TRP A 42 0.39 -19.12 -0.43
C TRP A 42 -0.96 -19.41 0.23
N GLY A 43 -1.72 -20.40 -0.23
CA GLY A 43 -3.04 -20.73 0.32
C GLY A 43 -4.09 -19.65 0.06
N VAL A 44 -3.86 -18.80 -0.94
CA VAL A 44 -4.64 -17.58 -1.18
C VAL A 44 -5.16 -17.56 -2.61
N ARG A 45 -6.48 -17.66 -2.78
CA ARG A 45 -7.12 -17.53 -4.10
C ARG A 45 -7.25 -16.07 -4.52
N VAL A 46 -6.67 -15.74 -5.67
CA VAL A 46 -6.90 -14.47 -6.37
C VAL A 46 -7.71 -14.70 -7.64
N ASP A 47 -8.39 -13.66 -8.10
CA ASP A 47 -9.09 -13.68 -9.38
C ASP A 47 -8.15 -13.34 -10.55
N GLU A 48 -8.55 -13.73 -11.76
CA GLU A 48 -7.78 -13.50 -12.99
C GLU A 48 -7.59 -12.01 -13.33
N THR A 49 -8.50 -11.13 -12.88
CA THR A 49 -8.36 -9.68 -13.08
C THR A 49 -7.27 -9.11 -12.18
N THR A 50 -7.13 -9.62 -10.95
CA THR A 50 -6.02 -9.31 -10.05
C THR A 50 -4.68 -9.75 -10.65
N ILE A 51 -4.61 -10.98 -11.19
CA ILE A 51 -3.41 -11.46 -11.91
C ILE A 51 -3.08 -10.52 -13.07
N THR A 52 -4.06 -10.20 -13.91
CA THR A 52 -3.88 -9.32 -15.07
C THR A 52 -3.34 -7.95 -14.65
N ARG A 53 -3.92 -7.32 -13.62
CA ARG A 53 -3.47 -6.02 -13.12
C ARG A 53 -2.04 -6.04 -12.55
N ILE A 54 -1.65 -7.14 -11.90
CA ILE A 54 -0.28 -7.31 -11.41
C ILE A 54 0.68 -7.42 -12.59
N LEU A 55 0.37 -8.28 -13.57
CA LEU A 55 1.22 -8.54 -14.73
C LEU A 55 1.29 -7.36 -15.72
N GLN A 56 0.28 -6.50 -15.80
CA GLN A 56 0.34 -5.26 -16.57
C GLN A 56 1.47 -4.32 -16.11
N ASN A 57 1.85 -4.39 -14.84
CA ASN A 57 2.94 -3.62 -14.26
C ASN A 57 4.19 -4.48 -14.00
N LYS A 58 4.34 -5.62 -14.69
CA LYS A 58 5.40 -6.61 -14.44
C LYS A 58 6.78 -5.98 -14.51
N ASP A 59 7.09 -5.29 -15.60
CA ASP A 59 8.44 -4.77 -15.82
C ASP A 59 8.83 -3.73 -14.77
N LYS A 60 7.90 -2.83 -14.42
CA LYS A 60 8.07 -1.88 -13.30
C LYS A 60 8.31 -2.58 -11.97
N ARG A 61 7.59 -3.67 -11.69
CA ARG A 61 7.77 -4.44 -10.44
C ARG A 61 9.10 -5.15 -10.38
N LEU A 62 9.60 -5.67 -11.50
CA LEU A 62 10.88 -6.36 -11.56
C LEU A 62 12.07 -5.40 -11.52
N SER A 63 11.89 -4.15 -11.98
CA SER A 63 12.95 -3.12 -11.95
C SER A 63 12.98 -2.29 -10.66
N THR A 64 11.94 -2.35 -9.82
CA THR A 64 11.88 -1.61 -8.55
C THR A 64 12.25 -2.52 -7.39
N GLU A 65 13.13 -2.07 -6.51
CA GLU A 65 13.45 -2.78 -5.27
C GLU A 65 12.20 -2.91 -4.37
N VAL A 66 12.04 -4.07 -3.75
CA VAL A 66 10.93 -4.34 -2.82
C VAL A 66 11.28 -3.80 -1.43
N ILE A 67 11.06 -2.51 -1.23
CA ILE A 67 11.41 -1.80 0.03
C ILE A 67 10.53 -2.27 1.21
N HIS A 68 9.25 -2.57 0.95
CA HIS A 68 8.29 -2.98 1.98
C HIS A 68 7.62 -4.32 1.61
N PRO A 69 8.29 -5.48 1.82
CA PRO A 69 7.85 -6.77 1.31
C PRO A 69 6.46 -7.21 1.78
N GLU A 70 6.10 -6.90 3.02
CA GLU A 70 4.81 -7.26 3.63
C GLU A 70 3.67 -6.28 3.29
N GLN A 71 3.98 -5.16 2.62
CA GLN A 71 2.99 -4.15 2.30
C GLN A 71 2.00 -4.67 1.25
N LYS A 72 0.72 -4.68 1.62
CA LYS A 72 -0.37 -5.16 0.73
C LYS A 72 -0.97 -4.05 -0.12
N ARG A 73 -1.06 -2.83 0.42
CA ARG A 73 -1.62 -1.65 -0.24
C ARG A 73 -0.66 -0.49 -0.14
N HIS A 74 -0.47 0.19 -1.25
CA HIS A 74 0.13 1.52 -1.28
C HIS A 74 -1.02 2.51 -1.17
N ARG A 75 -1.02 3.35 -0.14
CA ARG A 75 -1.88 4.52 -0.13
C ARG A 75 -1.17 5.59 -0.93
N PRO A 76 -1.79 6.16 -1.98
CA PRO A 76 -1.24 7.33 -2.61
C PRO A 76 -1.21 8.44 -1.55
N VAL A 77 -0.01 8.93 -1.25
CA VAL A 77 0.18 10.06 -0.36
C VAL A 77 -0.27 11.30 -1.12
N THR A 78 -1.34 11.95 -0.68
CA THR A 78 -1.89 13.12 -1.37
C THR A 78 -0.94 14.32 -1.30
N PHE A 79 -0.16 14.42 -0.22
CA PHE A 79 0.81 15.50 0.01
C PHE A 79 2.13 14.92 0.52
N PRO A 80 3.02 14.44 -0.37
CA PRO A 80 4.28 13.80 0.00
C PRO A 80 5.16 14.67 0.88
N GLU A 81 5.21 15.97 0.62
CA GLU A 81 6.00 16.96 1.35
C GLU A 81 5.52 17.09 2.80
N LEU A 82 4.20 17.06 3.01
CA LEU A 82 3.59 17.11 4.34
C LEU A 82 3.90 15.84 5.14
N GLU A 83 3.75 14.66 4.52
CA GLU A 83 4.11 13.40 5.17
C GLU A 83 5.59 13.34 5.53
N LEU A 84 6.47 13.80 4.64
CA LEU A 84 7.90 13.82 4.88
C LEU A 84 8.24 14.73 6.07
N ALA A 85 7.74 15.96 6.08
CA ALA A 85 7.98 16.90 7.17
C ALA A 85 7.43 16.38 8.52
N LEU A 86 6.28 15.68 8.50
CA LEU A 86 5.74 15.06 9.71
C LEU A 86 6.59 13.87 10.18
N LYS A 87 7.09 13.03 9.27
CA LYS A 87 8.03 11.94 9.59
C LYS A 87 9.32 12.46 10.21
N GLU A 88 9.91 13.51 9.64
CA GLU A 88 11.10 14.17 10.20
C GLU A 88 10.85 14.70 11.61
N PHE A 89 9.68 15.32 11.85
CA PHE A 89 9.29 15.76 13.18
C PHE A 89 9.22 14.58 14.16
N VAL A 90 8.55 13.48 13.79
CA VAL A 90 8.46 12.29 14.65
C VAL A 90 9.85 11.75 14.98
N LEU A 91 10.72 11.58 13.98
CA LEU A 91 12.07 11.06 14.18
C LEU A 91 12.91 11.94 15.13
N CYS A 92 12.79 13.26 15.01
CA CYS A 92 13.52 14.21 15.86
C CYS A 92 13.05 14.21 17.32
N TYR A 93 11.77 13.95 17.58
CA TYR A 93 11.14 14.19 18.88
C TYR A 93 10.66 12.93 19.62
N GLN A 94 10.55 11.78 18.96
CA GLN A 94 10.09 10.53 19.57
C GLN A 94 10.90 10.09 20.79
N HIS A 95 12.18 10.45 20.86
CA HIS A 95 13.06 10.14 21.99
C HIS A 95 13.01 11.18 23.11
N ARG A 96 12.36 12.32 22.88
CA ARG A 96 12.31 13.47 23.80
C ARG A 96 10.95 13.61 24.48
N ALA A 97 9.88 13.16 23.84
CA ALA A 97 8.52 13.25 24.36
C ALA A 97 7.62 12.14 23.78
N ILE A 98 6.57 11.80 24.53
CA ILE A 98 5.49 10.95 24.02
C ILE A 98 4.68 11.77 23.01
N LEU A 99 4.74 11.37 21.75
CA LEU A 99 3.98 12.00 20.66
C LEU A 99 2.61 11.32 20.53
N SER A 100 1.59 11.91 21.14
CA SER A 100 0.21 11.44 20.98
C SER A 100 -0.37 11.83 19.62
N ASP A 101 -1.41 11.13 19.17
CA ASP A 101 -2.14 11.45 17.93
C ASP A 101 -2.57 12.92 17.87
N ALA A 102 -3.00 13.49 19.01
CA ALA A 102 -3.39 14.90 19.09
C ALA A 102 -2.22 15.84 18.78
N ILE A 103 -1.02 15.55 19.31
CA ILE A 103 0.20 16.33 19.03
C ILE A 103 0.58 16.21 17.55
N LEU A 104 0.49 15.00 16.98
CA LEU A 104 0.80 14.76 15.57
C LEU A 104 -0.19 15.46 14.64
N ILE A 105 -1.48 15.47 14.96
CA ILE A 105 -2.53 16.17 14.22
C ILE A 105 -2.28 17.68 14.24
N GLU A 106 -2.03 18.27 15.40
CA GLU A 106 -1.76 19.71 15.51
C GLU A 106 -0.47 20.09 14.76
N LYS A 107 0.57 19.26 14.85
CA LYS A 107 1.79 19.49 14.07
C LYS A 107 1.53 19.39 12.56
N ALA A 108 0.75 18.41 12.11
CA ALA A 108 0.41 18.22 10.71
C ALA A 108 -0.36 19.43 10.15
N LYS A 109 -1.30 20.01 10.91
CA LYS A 109 -2.01 21.24 10.52
C LYS A 109 -1.06 22.42 10.34
N LEU A 110 -0.12 22.62 11.28
CA LEU A 110 0.88 23.68 11.18
C LEU A 110 1.77 23.51 9.95
N LEU A 111 2.22 22.29 9.68
CA LEU A 111 3.02 21.98 8.49
C LEU A 111 2.21 22.21 7.20
N ALA A 112 0.95 21.78 7.17
CA ALA A 112 0.07 21.97 6.03
C ALA A 112 -0.17 23.44 5.71
N SER A 113 -0.43 24.25 6.75
CA SER A 113 -0.52 25.71 6.62
C SER A 113 0.76 26.32 6.06
N GLY A 114 1.93 25.90 6.56
CA GLY A 114 3.23 26.34 6.04
C GLY A 114 3.51 25.95 4.59
N LEU A 115 2.91 24.85 4.11
CA LEU A 115 2.97 24.38 2.72
C LEU A 115 1.87 24.99 1.83
N GLY A 116 1.01 25.86 2.36
CA GLY A 116 -0.10 26.45 1.61
C GLY A 116 -1.23 25.46 1.29
N ILE A 117 -1.33 24.34 2.02
CA ILE A 117 -2.39 23.35 1.85
C ILE A 117 -3.64 23.84 2.59
N PRO A 118 -4.78 24.04 1.91
CA PRO A 118 -6.01 24.51 2.55
C PRO A 118 -6.59 23.47 3.52
N GLU A 119 -7.15 23.95 4.64
CA GLU A 119 -7.67 23.08 5.71
C GLU A 119 -8.84 22.19 5.26
N ASN A 120 -9.60 22.60 4.24
CA ASN A 120 -10.71 21.82 3.69
C ASN A 120 -10.27 20.67 2.76
N VAL A 121 -9.00 20.60 2.37
CA VAL A 121 -8.47 19.58 1.46
C VAL A 121 -8.01 18.33 2.20
N LEU A 122 -7.65 18.47 3.48
CA LEU A 122 -7.18 17.39 4.33
C LEU A 122 -7.97 17.28 5.63
N GLN A 123 -8.57 16.12 5.85
CA GLN A 123 -9.16 15.78 7.15
C GLN A 123 -8.11 15.13 8.05
N PHE A 124 -7.49 15.94 8.91
CA PHE A 124 -6.57 15.47 9.94
C PHE A 124 -7.33 14.73 11.04
N SER A 125 -7.45 13.42 10.90
CA SER A 125 -8.08 12.52 11.87
C SER A 125 -7.09 11.46 12.34
N SER A 126 -7.38 10.75 13.44
CA SER A 126 -6.57 9.61 13.86
C SER A 126 -6.46 8.53 12.77
N GLY A 127 -7.52 8.33 11.98
CA GLY A 127 -7.52 7.42 10.83
C GLY A 127 -6.63 7.88 9.66
N TRP A 128 -6.30 9.18 9.58
CA TRP A 128 -5.32 9.69 8.60
C TRP A 128 -3.88 9.33 8.98
N LEU A 129 -3.57 9.20 10.28
CA LEU A 129 -2.25 8.81 10.78
C LEU A 129 -1.96 7.30 10.64
N GLN A 130 -2.99 6.45 10.46
CA GLN A 130 -2.89 4.97 10.37
C GLN A 130 -2.73 4.45 8.94
#